data_AF-A0A935DR59-F1
#
_entry.id   AF-A0A935DR59-F1
#
_cell.length_a   1.000
_cell.length_b   1.000
_cell.length_c   1.000
_cell.angle_alpha   90.00
_cell.angle_beta   90.00
_cell.angle_gamma   90.00
#
_symmetry.space_group_name_H-M   'P 1'
#
loop_
_entity.id
_entity.type
_entity.pdbx_description
1 polymer ?
#
loop_
_entity_poly.entity_id
_entity_poly.type
_entity_poly.pdbx_seq_one_letter_code
_entity_poly.pdbx_strand_id
1 'polypeptide(L)' 'MSRFRTEESVSPERPDKLFDQISDGMLDAYLAEDATARVAVETVGGRQLSVYHWRSHGQKPR' A
#
# COMPACT_ATOMS: atom_id res chain seq x y z
N MET A 1 32.48 -17.50 14.83
CA MET A 1 32.03 -17.64 13.42
C MET A 1 31.51 -16.29 12.97
N SER A 2 32.02 -15.73 11.87
CA SER A 2 31.50 -14.46 11.34
C SER A 2 30.18 -14.71 10.62
N ARG A 3 29.14 -13.95 10.98
CA ARG A 3 27.82 -13.99 10.33
C ARG A 3 27.70 -12.79 9.41
N PHE A 4 27.68 -13.04 8.10
CA PHE A 4 27.41 -12.01 7.11
C PHE A 4 25.91 -11.85 6.88
N ARG A 5 25.46 -10.60 6.66
CA ARG A 5 24.11 -10.24 6.22
C ARG A 5 24.22 -9.13 5.18
N THR A 6 23.30 -9.15 4.22
CA THR A 6 23.18 -8.13 3.19
C THR A 6 21.72 -7.70 3.12
N GLU A 7 21.49 -6.40 3.00
CA GLU A 7 20.18 -5.78 2.85
C GLU A 7 20.26 -4.76 1.71
N GLU A 8 19.13 -4.49 1.06
CA GLU A 8 19.00 -3.51 -0.01
C GLU A 8 17.84 -2.55 0.25
N SER A 9 17.87 -1.39 -0.40
CA SER A 9 16.81 -0.39 -0.39
C SER A 9 16.72 0.27 -1.76
N VAL A 10 15.55 0.79 -2.10
CA VAL A 10 15.27 1.48 -3.36
C VAL A 10 14.79 2.90 -3.07
N SER A 11 15.10 3.83 -3.97
CA SER A 11 14.67 5.23 -3.83
C SER A 11 13.14 5.37 -3.93
N PRO A 12 12.54 6.40 -3.34
CA PRO A 12 11.08 6.63 -3.37
C PRO A 12 10.48 6.75 -4.77
N GLU A 13 11.26 7.22 -5.75
CA GLU A 13 10.88 7.37 -7.16
C GLU A 13 10.87 6.06 -7.96
N ARG A 14 11.30 4.96 -7.34
CA ARG A 14 11.22 3.63 -7.93
C ARG A 14 9.74 3.28 -8.18
N PRO A 15 9.36 2.70 -9.35
CA PRO A 15 7.96 2.43 -9.66
C PRO A 15 7.21 1.63 -8.59
N ASP A 16 7.80 0.59 -7.99
CA ASP A 16 7.16 -0.14 -6.88
C ASP A 16 6.90 0.75 -5.67
N LYS A 17 7.85 1.60 -5.27
CA LYS A 17 7.66 2.56 -4.18
C LYS A 17 6.66 3.67 -4.50
N LEU A 18 6.53 4.06 -5.77
CA LEU A 18 5.48 4.99 -6.20
C LEU A 18 4.10 4.32 -6.10
N PHE A 19 3.99 3.04 -6.40
CA PHE A 19 2.73 2.30 -6.28
C PHE A 19 2.33 2.12 -4.81
N ASP A 20 3.30 1.81 -3.93
CA ASP A 20 3.12 1.81 -2.47
C ASP A 20 2.52 3.16 -2.01
N GLN A 21 3.13 4.28 -2.43
CA GLN A 21 2.68 5.64 -2.07
C GLN A 21 1.26 5.95 -2.56
N ILE A 22 0.87 5.49 -3.74
CA ILE A 22 -0.50 5.69 -4.25
C ILE A 22 -1.51 4.88 -3.41
N SER A 23 -1.18 3.62 -3.10
CA SER A 23 -2.01 2.77 -2.26
C SER A 23 -2.18 3.35 -0.85
N ASP A 24 -1.09 3.82 -0.25
CA ASP A 24 -1.09 4.46 1.07
C ASP A 24 -1.87 5.78 1.06
N GLY A 25 -1.75 6.60 0.01
CA GLY A 25 -2.52 7.83 -0.12
C GLY A 25 -4.03 7.59 -0.18
N MET A 26 -4.48 6.49 -0.81
CA MET A 26 -5.89 6.09 -0.77
C MET A 26 -6.31 5.55 0.61
N LEU A 27 -5.45 4.77 1.27
CA LEU A 27 -5.69 4.33 2.65
C LEU A 27 -5.87 5.53 3.59
N ASP A 28 -5.00 6.52 3.50
CA ASP A 28 -5.08 7.76 4.29
C ASP A 28 -6.39 8.48 4.07
N ALA A 29 -6.87 8.58 2.82
CA ALA A 29 -8.16 9.18 2.51
C ALA A 29 -9.32 8.41 3.18
N TYR A 30 -9.30 7.08 3.17
CA TYR A 30 -10.29 6.27 3.88
C TYR A 30 -10.24 6.45 5.39
N LEU A 31 -9.05 6.50 5.97
CA LEU A 31 -8.85 6.67 7.41
C LEU A 31 -9.22 8.08 7.89
N ALA A 32 -9.04 9.10 7.03
CA ALA A 32 -9.47 10.46 7.31
C ALA A 32 -11.00 10.58 7.45
N GLU A 33 -11.76 9.81 6.67
CA GLU A 33 -13.23 9.74 6.77
C GLU A 33 -13.70 8.79 7.89
N ASP A 34 -13.04 7.65 8.07
CA ASP A 34 -13.37 6.61 9.03
C ASP A 34 -12.09 5.97 9.58
N ALA A 35 -11.70 6.35 10.79
CA ALA A 35 -10.51 5.82 11.46
C ALA A 35 -10.55 4.29 11.70
N THR A 36 -11.71 3.66 11.54
CA THR A 36 -11.88 2.19 11.63
C THR A 36 -12.05 1.52 10.28
N ALA A 37 -11.87 2.27 9.18
CA ALA A 37 -12.02 1.77 7.82
C ALA A 37 -11.13 0.55 7.60
N ARG A 38 -11.73 -0.48 6.99
CA ARG A 38 -11.00 -1.65 6.49
C ARG A 38 -11.05 -1.63 4.97
N VAL A 39 -9.92 -1.28 4.37
CA VAL A 39 -9.73 -1.21 2.93
C VAL A 39 -8.55 -2.09 2.54
N ALA A 40 -8.64 -2.69 1.36
CA ALA A 40 -7.50 -3.25 0.64
C ALA A 40 -7.32 -2.41 -0.63
N VAL A 41 -6.16 -1.79 -0.82
CA VAL A 41 -5.82 -0.98 -1.99
C VAL A 41 -4.58 -1.57 -2.63
N GLU A 42 -4.65 -1.84 -3.93
CA GLU A 42 -3.56 -2.41 -4.72
C GLU A 42 -3.33 -1.53 -5.96
N THR A 43 -2.12 -1.00 -6.08
CA THR A 43 -1.69 -0.24 -7.26
C THR A 43 -0.74 -1.09 -8.08
N VAL A 44 -1.08 -1.30 -9.35
CA VAL A 44 -0.27 -2.08 -10.28
C VAL A 44 -0.03 -1.28 -11.55
N GLY A 45 1.19 -1.36 -12.08
CA GLY A 45 1.57 -0.56 -13.23
C GLY A 45 2.62 -1.22 -14.10
N GLY A 46 2.50 -0.96 -15.39
CA GLY A 46 3.47 -1.34 -16.42
C GLY A 46 3.36 -0.35 -17.56
N ARG A 47 2.69 -0.75 -18.65
CA ARG A 47 2.35 0.19 -19.74
C ARG A 47 1.21 1.15 -19.36
N GLN A 48 0.31 0.72 -18.48
CA GLN A 48 -0.78 1.52 -17.94
C GLN A 48 -0.79 1.35 -16.42
N LEU A 49 -1.23 2.39 -15.71
CA LEU A 49 -1.43 2.38 -14.27
C LEU A 49 -2.88 2.00 -13.95
N SER A 50 -3.07 1.05 -13.04
CA SER A 50 -4.36 0.60 -12.55
C SER A 50 -4.37 0.59 -11.03
N VAL A 51 -5.47 1.04 -10.43
CA VAL A 51 -5.67 1.01 -8.98
C VAL A 51 -6.94 0.23 -8.68
N TYR A 52 -6.82 -0.78 -7.83
CA TYR A 52 -7.92 -1.61 -7.35
C TYR A 52 -8.12 -1.33 -5.87
N HIS A 53 -9.38 -1.21 -5.44
CA HIS A 53 -9.67 -1.06 -4.02
C HIS A 53 -10.95 -1.80 -3.64
N TRP A 54 -10.97 -2.32 -2.41
CA TRP A 54 -12.13 -2.92 -1.79
C TRP A 54 -12.30 -2.39 -0.38
N ARG A 55 -13.53 -2.02 0.00
CA ARG A 55 -13.87 -1.60 1.37
C ARG A 55 -14.87 -2.57 1.98
N SER A 56 -14.61 -2.98 3.23
CA SER A 56 -15.56 -3.77 4.01
C SER A 56 -16.76 -2.93 4.42
N HIS A 57 -17.97 -3.36 4.09
CA HIS A 57 -19.20 -2.81 4.65
C HIS A 57 -19.52 -3.53 5.97
N GLY A 58 -18.97 -3.02 7.07
CA GLY A 58 -19.21 -3.53 8.43
C GLY A 58 -17.93 -3.91 9.18
N GLN A 59 -17.99 -3.82 10.51
CA GLN A 59 -16.92 -4.28 11.40
C GLN A 59 -16.91 -5.81 11.39
N LYS A 60 -15.91 -6.44 10.75
CA LYS A 60 -15.61 -7.85 11.04
C LYS A 60 -15.15 -7.92 12.52
N PRO A 61 -15.75 -8.80 13.35
CA PRO A 61 -15.28 -9.00 14.72
C PRO A 61 -13.79 -9.31 14.67
N ARG A 62 -13.05 -8.73 15.62
CA ARG A 62 -11.61 -8.96 15.77
C ARG A 62 -11.34 -10.43 16.08
#